data_AF-A0A931QVE3-F1
#
_entry.id   AF-A0A931QVE3-F1
#
_cell.length_a   1.000
_cell.length_b   1.000
_cell.length_c   1.000
_cell.angle_alpha   90.00
_cell.angle_beta   90.00
_cell.angle_gamma   90.00
#
_symmetry.space_group_name_H-M   'P 1'
#
loop_
_entity.id
_entity.type
_entity.pdbx_description
1 polymer ?
#
loop_
_entity_poly.entity_id
_entity_poly.type
_entity_poly.pdbx_seq_one_letter_code
_entity_poly.pdbx_strand_id
1 'polypeptide(L)'
;MADSFTVDDRVYGRWEVRDPLALSLIALPAFQRLYQVGQYGSYWFGLPNANTNRAEHSLGVYYLLKHFGASYEEQIAGLLHDISHTVFSHVIDYVYN
;
A
#
# COMPACT_ATOMS: atom_id res chain seq x y z
N MET A 1 15.17 -11.90 9.69
CA MET A 1 13.98 -11.29 9.07
C MET A 1 12.90 -12.35 9.03
N ALA A 2 11.61 -11.99 9.02
CA ALA A 2 10.55 -13.00 8.90
C ALA A 2 10.66 -13.71 7.54
N ASP A 3 10.43 -15.02 7.50
CA ASP A 3 10.50 -15.82 6.26
C ASP A 3 9.30 -15.57 5.34
N SER A 4 8.22 -14.99 5.89
CA SER A 4 7.03 -14.59 5.16
C SER A 4 6.26 -13.50 5.92
N PHE A 5 5.40 -12.79 5.19
CA PHE A 5 4.44 -11.84 5.74
C PHE A 5 3.06 -12.18 5.20
N THR A 6 2.14 -12.56 6.09
CA THR A 6 0.76 -12.87 5.74
C THR A 6 -0.06 -11.58 5.65
N VAL A 7 -0.75 -11.41 4.54
CA VAL A 7 -1.72 -10.34 4.33
C VAL A 7 -3.12 -10.93 4.42
N ASP A 8 -3.98 -10.31 5.23
CA ASP A 8 -5.40 -10.61 5.31
C ASP A 8 -6.14 -9.44 4.63
N ASP A 9 -6.46 -9.61 3.34
CA ASP A 9 -7.06 -8.58 2.50
C ASP A 9 -8.56 -8.83 2.31
N ARG A 10 -9.37 -7.78 2.47
CA ARG A 10 -10.84 -7.88 2.35
C ARG A 10 -11.34 -8.20 0.93
N VAL A 11 -10.54 -7.88 -0.10
CA VAL A 11 -10.85 -8.05 -1.52
C VAL A 11 -10.24 -9.34 -2.05
N TYR A 12 -8.97 -9.60 -1.73
CA TYR A 12 -8.21 -10.72 -2.30
C TYR A 12 -8.09 -11.93 -1.37
N GLY A 13 -8.61 -11.83 -0.14
CA GLY A 13 -8.51 -12.87 0.88
C GLY A 13 -7.11 -12.94 1.50
N ARG A 14 -6.79 -14.09 2.09
CA ARG A 14 -5.49 -14.32 2.74
C ARG A 14 -4.43 -14.79 1.76
N TRP A 15 -3.27 -14.14 1.77
CA TRP A 15 -2.12 -14.50 0.94
C TRP A 15 -0.79 -14.16 1.65
N GLU A 16 0.33 -14.59 1.07
CA GLU A 16 1.65 -14.41 1.68
C GLU A 16 2.65 -13.73 0.73
N VAL A 17 3.39 -12.79 1.28
CA VAL A 17 4.62 -12.25 0.70
C VAL A 17 5.78 -13.13 1.18
N ARG A 18 6.57 -13.64 0.23
CA ARG A 18 7.79 -14.43 0.50
C ARG A 18 9.04 -13.87 -0.18
N ASP A 19 8.88 -12.83 -0.99
CA ASP A 19 10.00 -12.20 -1.69
C ASP A 19 10.87 -11.43 -0.68
N PRO A 20 12.18 -11.73 -0.56
CA PRO A 20 13.03 -11.10 0.46
C PRO A 20 13.13 -9.58 0.35
N LEU A 21 13.17 -9.04 -0.88
CA LEU A 21 13.23 -7.60 -1.09
C LEU A 21 11.92 -6.95 -0.66
N ALA A 22 10.78 -7.46 -1.13
CA ALA A 22 9.47 -6.97 -0.72
C ALA A 22 9.27 -7.02 0.80
N LEU A 23 9.70 -8.11 1.46
CA LEU A 23 9.66 -8.22 2.93
C LEU A 23 10.50 -7.13 3.61
N SER A 24 11.73 -6.89 3.13
CA SER A 24 12.59 -5.84 3.66
C SER A 24 12.02 -4.43 3.45
N LEU A 25 11.39 -4.18 2.30
CA LEU A 25 10.75 -2.91 1.96
C LEU A 25 9.51 -2.66 2.81
N ILE A 26 8.66 -3.68 2.99
CA ILE A 26 7.48 -3.60 3.86
C ILE A 26 7.90 -3.28 5.30
N ALA A 27 9.01 -3.86 5.78
CA ALA A 27 9.51 -3.62 7.13
C ALA A 27 10.08 -2.20 7.35
N LEU A 28 10.32 -1.41 6.30
CA LEU A 28 10.86 -0.06 6.45
C LEU A 28 9.87 0.86 7.20
N PRO A 29 10.36 1.75 8.08
CA PRO A 29 9.51 2.74 8.75
C PRO A 29 8.69 3.58 7.77
N ALA A 30 9.26 3.89 6.60
CA ALA A 30 8.59 4.65 5.55
C ALA A 30 7.34 3.92 5.00
N PHE A 31 7.41 2.59 4.83
CA PHE A 31 6.27 1.78 4.40
C PHE A 31 5.29 1.56 5.56
N GLN A 32 5.78 1.21 6.75
CA GLN A 32 4.94 0.96 7.93
C GLN A 32 4.07 2.17 8.33
N ARG A 33 4.55 3.40 8.08
CA ARG A 33 3.77 4.62 8.25
C ARG A 33 2.46 4.61 7.43
N LEU A 34 2.43 3.98 6.26
CA LEU A 34 1.27 3.98 5.36
C LEU A 34 0.02 3.33 5.95
N TYR A 35 0.17 2.46 6.96
CA TYR A 35 -0.98 1.91 7.71
C TYR A 35 -1.79 2.99 8.44
N GLN A 36 -1.19 4.16 8.69
CA GLN A 36 -1.84 5.30 9.34
C GLN A 36 -2.26 6.38 8.33
N VAL A 37 -2.07 6.16 7.02
CA VAL A 37 -2.43 7.11 5.97
C VAL A 37 -3.63 6.57 5.21
N GLY A 38 -4.78 7.23 5.35
CA GLY A 38 -6.00 6.85 4.63
C GLY A 38 -5.86 7.07 3.12
N GLN A 39 -6.37 6.13 2.32
CA GLN A 39 -6.38 6.21 0.85
C GLN A 39 -7.22 7.40 0.35
N TYR A 40 -8.36 7.65 1.00
CA TYR A 40 -9.39 8.57 0.50
C TYR A 40 -9.29 10.00 1.04
N GLY A 41 -8.34 10.30 1.93
CA GLY A 41 -8.18 11.64 2.51
C GLY A 41 -9.49 12.21 3.08
N SER A 42 -9.88 13.41 2.64
CA SER A 42 -11.08 14.12 3.12
C SER A 42 -12.38 13.48 2.65
N TYR A 43 -12.38 12.66 1.61
CA TYR A 43 -13.58 11.94 1.15
C TYR A 43 -14.08 10.92 2.18
N TRP A 44 -13.23 10.52 3.14
CA TRP A 44 -13.62 9.66 4.24
C TRP A 44 -14.82 10.22 5.04
N PHE A 45 -14.92 11.54 5.21
CA PHE A 45 -16.03 12.17 5.95
C PHE A 45 -17.41 11.94 5.32
N GLY A 46 -17.47 11.67 4.01
CA GLY A 46 -18.72 11.39 3.29
C GLY A 46 -18.96 9.91 2.97
N LEU A 47 -17.98 9.04 3.24
CA LEU A 47 -18.00 7.62 2.86
C LEU A 47 -17.63 6.74 4.06
N PRO A 48 -18.60 6.37 4.92
CA PRO A 48 -18.33 5.67 6.19
C PRO A 48 -17.61 4.32 6.03
N ASN A 49 -17.64 3.70 4.84
CA ASN A 49 -16.97 2.44 4.54
C ASN A 49 -15.60 2.61 3.85
N ALA A 50 -15.15 3.83 3.61
CA ALA A 50 -13.90 4.13 2.92
C ALA A 50 -12.68 4.04 3.85
N ASN A 51 -12.54 2.94 4.58
CA ASN A 51 -11.53 2.75 5.63
C ASN A 51 -10.23 2.07 5.13
N THR A 52 -9.91 2.15 3.83
CA THR A 52 -8.67 1.60 3.28
C THR A 52 -7.50 2.54 3.56
N ASN A 53 -6.39 2.00 4.05
CA ASN A 53 -5.13 2.72 4.18
C ASN A 53 -4.21 2.48 2.97
N ARG A 54 -3.19 3.32 2.80
CA ARG A 54 -2.26 3.24 1.66
C ARG A 54 -1.38 2.01 1.68
N ALA A 55 -1.13 1.41 2.85
CA ALA A 55 -0.41 0.13 2.93
C ALA A 55 -1.25 -1.01 2.35
N GLU A 56 -2.54 -1.11 2.73
CA GLU A 56 -3.49 -2.06 2.14
C GLU A 56 -3.56 -1.90 0.62
N HIS A 57 -3.68 -0.65 0.14
CA HIS A 57 -3.70 -0.38 -1.30
C HIS A 57 -2.41 -0.85 -2.00
N SER A 58 -1.25 -0.48 -1.47
CA SER A 58 0.07 -0.83 -2.04
C SER A 58 0.31 -2.34 -2.06
N LEU A 59 -0.09 -3.04 -0.99
CA LEU A 59 -0.03 -4.52 -0.92
C LEU A 59 -0.96 -5.16 -1.95
N GLY A 60 -2.17 -4.61 -2.13
CA GLY A 60 -3.11 -5.05 -3.16
C GLY A 60 -2.58 -4.85 -4.58
N VAL A 61 -1.94 -3.71 -4.86
CA VAL A 61 -1.28 -3.46 -6.16
C VAL A 61 -0.15 -4.46 -6.40
N TYR A 62 0.72 -4.67 -5.41
CA TYR A 62 1.77 -5.69 -5.49
C TYR A 62 1.20 -7.09 -5.78
N TYR A 63 0.15 -7.48 -5.08
CA TYR A 63 -0.54 -8.75 -5.28
C TYR A 63 -1.06 -8.90 -6.73
N LEU A 64 -1.76 -7.88 -7.24
CA LEU A 64 -2.32 -7.92 -8.60
C LEU A 64 -1.23 -7.99 -9.67
N LEU A 65 -0.18 -7.17 -9.55
CA LEU A 65 0.94 -7.19 -10.50
C LEU A 65 1.60 -8.57 -10.56
N LYS A 66 1.79 -9.20 -9.39
CA LYS A 66 2.30 -10.56 -9.32
C LYS A 66 1.33 -11.57 -9.94
N HIS A 67 0.03 -11.45 -9.64
CA HIS A 67 -1.01 -12.35 -10.14
C HIS A 67 -1.12 -12.32 -11.67
N PHE A 68 -0.99 -11.14 -12.28
CA PHE A 68 -1.05 -10.97 -13.74
C PHE A 68 0.29 -11.12 -14.45
N GLY A 69 1.36 -11.51 -13.75
CA GLY A 69 2.65 -11.79 -14.36
C GLY A 69 3.42 -10.56 -14.84
N ALA A 70 3.24 -9.41 -14.20
CA ALA A 70 4.07 -8.22 -14.44
C ALA A 70 5.55 -8.51 -14.13
N SER A 71 6.45 -7.70 -14.71
CA SER A 71 7.88 -7.82 -14.45
C SER A 71 8.20 -7.64 -12.95
N TYR A 72 9.36 -8.14 -12.53
CA TYR A 72 9.78 -8.02 -11.14
C TYR A 72 9.91 -6.56 -10.71
N GLU A 73 10.45 -5.73 -11.60
CA GLU A 73 10.61 -4.30 -11.44
C GLU A 73 9.25 -3.60 -11.26
N GLU A 74 8.25 -3.95 -12.07
CA GLU A 74 6.89 -3.41 -11.94
C GLU A 74 6.27 -3.82 -10.60
N GLN A 75 6.43 -5.07 -10.16
CA GLN A 75 5.92 -5.52 -8.86
C GLN A 75 6.50 -4.68 -7.72
N ILE A 76 7.82 -4.47 -7.69
CA ILE A 76 8.48 -3.66 -6.66
C ILE A 76 8.09 -2.19 -6.77
N ALA A 77 8.01 -1.65 -7.99
CA ALA A 77 7.56 -0.27 -8.20
C ALA A 77 6.12 -0.07 -7.72
N GLY A 78 5.22 -1.01 -8.02
CA GLY A 78 3.83 -0.98 -7.55
C GLY A 78 3.69 -1.06 -6.04
N LEU A 79 4.56 -1.83 -5.36
CA LEU A 79 4.61 -1.85 -3.90
C LEU A 79 4.98 -0.48 -3.31
N LEU A 80 5.87 0.27 -3.97
CA LEU A 80 6.41 1.52 -3.45
C LEU A 80 5.74 2.79 -4.02
N HIS A 81 4.87 2.67 -5.01
CA HIS A 81 4.39 3.82 -5.81
C HIS A 81 3.74 4.91 -4.95
N ASP A 82 3.13 4.52 -3.83
CA ASP A 82 2.38 5.39 -2.93
C ASP A 82 3.18 5.84 -1.68
N ILE A 83 4.47 5.49 -1.57
CA ILE A 83 5.27 5.68 -0.35
C ILE A 83 5.46 7.15 0.05
N SER A 84 5.44 8.05 -0.93
CA SER A 84 5.61 9.49 -0.72
C SER A 84 4.33 10.19 -0.23
N HIS A 85 3.17 9.53 -0.30
CA HIS A 85 1.91 10.19 0.01
C HIS A 85 1.80 10.58 1.50
N THR A 86 1.24 11.76 1.71
CA THR A 86 0.90 12.32 3.01
C THR A 86 -0.59 12.21 3.31
N VAL A 87 -0.96 12.42 4.57
CA VAL A 87 -2.38 12.52 4.95
C VAL A 87 -2.99 13.71 4.22
N PHE A 88 -4.18 13.53 3.65
CA PHE A 88 -4.82 14.54 2.79
C PHE A 88 -3.94 14.99 1.62
N SER A 89 -3.12 14.11 1.04
CA SER A 89 -2.20 14.48 -0.06
C SER A 89 -2.88 15.25 -1.19
N HIS A 90 -4.10 14.87 -1.60
CA HIS A 90 -4.81 15.62 -2.64
C HIS A 90 -5.24 17.03 -2.23
N VAL A 91 -5.34 17.33 -0.93
CA VAL A 91 -5.63 18.68 -0.41
C VAL A 91 -4.33 19.46 -0.23
N ILE A 92 -3.28 18.80 0.25
CA ILE A 92 -1.97 19.44 0.52
C ILE A 92 -1.34 19.99 -0.75
N ASP A 93 -1.55 19.31 -1.89
CA ASP A 93 -1.10 19.76 -3.21
C ASP A 93 -1.72 21.10 -3.64
N TYR A 94 -2.95 21.42 -3.20
CA TYR A 94 -3.60 22.72 -3.43
C TYR A 94 -3.20 23.80 -2.41
N VAL A 95 -2.64 23.41 -1.26
CA VAL A 95 -2.25 24.35 -0.21
C VAL A 95 -0.82 24.86 -0.42
N TYR A 96 0.05 24.03 -1.00
CA TYR A 96 1.46 24.37 -1.23
C TYR A 96 1.81 24.67 -2.70
N ASN A 97 0.84 24.66 -3.61
CA ASN A 97 0.94 25.26 -4.96
C ASN A 97 0.06 26.50 -5.07
#